data_AF-A0A967WQ32-F1
#
_entry.id   AF-A0A967WQ32-F1
#
_cell.length_a   1.000
_cell.length_b   1.000
_cell.length_c   1.000
_cell.angle_alpha   90.00
_cell.angle_beta   90.00
_cell.angle_gamma   90.00
#
_symmetry.space_group_name_H-M   'P 1'
#
loop_
_entity.id
_entity.type
_entity.pdbx_description
1 polymer ?
#
loop_
_entity_poly.entity_id
_entity_poly.type
_entity_poly.pdbx_seq_one_letter_code
_entity_poly.pdbx_strand_id
1 'polypeptide(L)'
;MDDPGRVHVDHLGNLHLCQGVTMGSLFERPLVDVVAAYDPQAHPVIGPLLAGGPAALVERYDVPHEETYVDACHLCYLARAVLRERVPEVLGPGQMYGEDNA
;
A
#
# COMPACT_ATOMS: atom_id res chain seq x y z
N MET A 1 2.09 11.39 1.52
CA MET A 1 0.97 10.40 1.60
C MET A 1 0.21 10.53 2.92
N ASP A 2 0.73 11.33 3.84
CA ASP A 2 0.07 11.92 5.00
C ASP A 2 -1.12 12.82 4.64
N ASP A 3 -1.01 13.62 3.57
CA ASP A 3 -2.12 14.42 3.02
C ASP A 3 -2.22 14.19 1.50
N PRO A 4 -2.86 13.09 1.05
CA PRO A 4 -2.94 12.77 -0.36
C PRO A 4 -3.92 13.71 -1.07
N GLY A 5 -3.40 14.66 -1.87
CA GLY A 5 -4.24 15.54 -2.69
C GLY A 5 -5.08 14.82 -3.77
N ARG A 6 -4.85 13.52 -4.00
CA ARG A 6 -5.64 12.64 -4.86
C ARG A 6 -5.54 11.19 -4.40
N VAL A 7 -6.65 10.48 -4.53
CA VAL A 7 -6.76 9.01 -4.43
C VAL A 7 -7.48 8.48 -5.67
N HIS A 8 -7.32 7.19 -6.00
CA HIS A 8 -8.07 6.58 -7.10
C HIS A 8 -8.89 5.38 -6.62
N VAL A 9 -10.04 5.16 -7.28
CA VAL A 9 -10.91 4.01 -7.01
C VAL A 9 -10.81 3.07 -8.20
N ASP A 10 -10.64 1.77 -7.95
CA ASP A 10 -10.69 0.75 -8.99
C ASP A 10 -12.11 0.17 -9.19
N HIS A 11 -12.26 -0.68 -10.20
CA HIS A 11 -13.55 -1.32 -10.51
C HIS A 11 -14.04 -2.33 -9.45
N LEU A 12 -13.17 -2.72 -8.50
CA LEU A 12 -13.50 -3.59 -7.36
C LEU A 12 -13.85 -2.77 -6.11
N GLY A 13 -13.91 -1.44 -6.24
CA GLY A 13 -14.26 -0.53 -5.16
C GLY A 13 -13.11 -0.19 -4.22
N ASN A 14 -11.88 -0.70 -4.44
CA ASN A 14 -10.76 -0.34 -3.58
C ASN A 14 -10.37 1.11 -3.77
N LEU A 15 -10.18 1.85 -2.67
CA LEU A 15 -9.66 3.20 -2.67
C LEU A 15 -8.15 3.14 -2.43
N HIS A 16 -7.36 3.52 -3.43
CA HIS A 16 -5.90 3.43 -3.37
C HIS A 16 -5.23 4.77 -3.09
N LEU A 17 -4.17 4.71 -2.28
CA LEU A 17 -3.22 5.82 -2.06
C LEU A 17 -2.05 5.77 -3.04
N CYS A 18 -1.64 4.55 -3.40
CA CYS A 18 -0.66 4.21 -4.42
C CYS A 18 -1.14 2.92 -5.07
N GLN A 19 -0.72 2.64 -6.30
CA GLN A 19 -1.12 1.41 -6.97
C GLN A 19 -0.72 0.18 -6.13
N GLY A 20 -1.72 -0.57 -5.66
CA GLY A 20 -1.55 -1.73 -4.77
C GLY A 20 -1.55 -1.41 -3.27
N VAL A 21 -1.75 -0.16 -2.83
CA VAL A 21 -1.90 0.21 -1.41
C VAL A 21 -3.25 0.88 -1.19
N THR A 22 -4.11 0.22 -0.41
CA THR A 22 -5.51 0.61 -0.25
C THR A 22 -5.80 1.19 1.13
N MET A 23 -6.76 2.10 1.18
CA MET A 23 -7.35 2.68 2.42
C MET A 23 -8.55 1.87 2.91
N GLY A 24 -9.11 1.02 2.04
CA GLY A 24 -10.35 0.29 2.22
C GLY A 24 -11.16 0.23 0.94
N SER A 25 -12.40 -0.24 1.04
CA SER A 25 -13.31 -0.41 -0.10
C SER A 25 -14.57 0.46 0.02
N LEU A 26 -14.94 1.08 -1.10
CA LEU A 26 -16.19 1.84 -1.25
C LEU A 26 -17.44 0.96 -1.34
N PHE A 27 -17.27 -0.35 -1.56
CA PHE A 27 -18.37 -1.31 -1.47
C PHE A 27 -18.68 -1.69 -0.03
N GLU A 28 -17.76 -1.45 0.89
CA GLU A 28 -17.94 -1.72 2.32
C GLU A 28 -18.37 -0.48 3.10
N ARG A 29 -17.79 0.69 2.78
CA ARG A 29 -18.02 1.95 3.51
C ARG A 29 -18.08 3.15 2.58
N PRO A 30 -18.87 4.19 2.90
CA PRO A 30 -18.87 5.45 2.16
C PRO A 30 -17.47 6.08 2.07
N LEU A 31 -17.16 6.75 0.94
CA LEU A 31 -15.87 7.41 0.71
C LEU A 31 -15.47 8.36 1.85
N VAL A 32 -16.42 9.16 2.34
CA VAL A 32 -16.18 10.12 3.43
C VAL A 32 -15.69 9.42 4.69
N ASP A 33 -16.22 8.24 5.01
CA ASP A 33 -15.84 7.49 6.21
C ASP A 33 -14.46 6.84 6.04
N VAL A 34 -14.15 6.32 4.84
CA VAL A 34 -12.83 5.76 4.52
C VAL A 34 -11.74 6.82 4.62
N VAL A 35 -11.98 8.02 4.08
CA VAL A 35 -11.03 9.13 4.13
C VAL A 35 -10.91 9.69 5.55
N ALA A 36 -12.02 9.87 6.27
CA ALA A 36 -12.00 10.41 7.64
C ALA A 36 -11.30 9.45 8.64
N ALA A 37 -11.40 8.14 8.41
CA ALA A 37 -10.74 7.14 9.25
C ALA A 37 -9.26 6.90 8.90
N TYR A 38 -8.74 7.55 7.86
CA TYR A 38 -7.36 7.35 7.42
C TYR A 38 -6.37 7.97 8.40
N ASP A 39 -5.61 7.11 9.07
CA ASP A 39 -4.44 7.49 9.85
C ASP A 39 -3.16 7.04 9.12
N PRO A 40 -2.44 7.96 8.46
CA PRO A 40 -1.22 7.63 7.72
C PRO A 40 -0.10 7.08 8.61
N GLN A 41 -0.02 7.49 9.88
CA GLN A 41 1.05 7.09 10.78
C GLN A 41 0.82 5.69 11.35
N ALA A 42 -0.44 5.34 11.62
CA ALA A 42 -0.82 4.00 12.07
C ALA A 42 -0.86 2.98 10.92
N HIS A 43 -0.99 3.42 9.67
CA HIS A 43 -1.10 2.53 8.52
C HIS A 43 0.16 1.66 8.34
N PRO A 44 0.04 0.32 8.26
CA PRO A 44 1.18 -0.59 8.35
C PRO A 44 2.20 -0.45 7.22
N VAL A 45 1.77 0.00 6.05
CA VAL A 45 2.64 0.28 4.88
C VAL A 45 2.99 1.77 4.76
N ILE A 46 2.02 2.68 4.88
CA ILE A 46 2.27 4.12 4.67
C ILE A 46 3.10 4.75 5.79
N GLY A 47 2.89 4.37 7.05
CA GLY A 47 3.67 4.92 8.17
C GLY A 47 5.18 4.75 7.97
N PRO A 48 5.68 3.53 7.68
CA PRO A 48 7.09 3.31 7.34
C PRO A 48 7.55 4.10 6.11
N LEU A 49 6.73 4.14 5.05
CA LEU A 49 7.06 4.90 3.83
C LEU A 49 7.19 6.40 4.10
N LEU A 50 6.39 6.96 5.00
CA LEU A 50 6.51 8.36 5.42
C LEU A 50 7.74 8.58 6.31
N ALA A 51 8.08 7.61 7.16
CA ALA A 51 9.21 7.72 8.09
C ALA A 51 10.57 7.69 7.38
N GLY A 52 10.73 6.88 6.34
CA GLY A 52 12.02 6.74 5.65
C GLY A 52 11.93 6.08 4.28
N GLY A 53 10.75 6.14 3.63
CA GLY A 53 10.56 5.55 2.32
C GLY A 53 10.63 4.02 2.30
N PRO A 54 10.89 3.43 1.14
CA PRO A 54 10.88 1.98 0.95
C PRO A 54 11.93 1.24 1.79
N ALA A 55 13.07 1.87 2.09
CA ALA A 55 14.09 1.30 2.97
C ALA A 55 13.54 1.08 4.39
N ALA A 56 12.83 2.05 4.96
CA ALA A 56 12.22 1.90 6.27
C ALA A 56 11.10 0.84 6.30
N LEU A 57 10.42 0.62 5.17
CA LEU A 57 9.45 -0.48 5.03
C LEU A 57 10.16 -1.85 5.06
N VAL A 58 11.28 -1.97 4.34
CA VAL A 58 12.13 -3.19 4.35
C VAL A 58 12.66 -3.46 5.74
N GLU A 59 13.25 -2.46 6.40
CA GLU A 59 13.81 -2.58 7.75
C GLU A 59 12.76 -2.97 8.79
N ARG A 60 11.59 -2.32 8.78
CA ARG A 60 10.53 -2.59 9.77
C ARG A 60 10.03 -4.03 9.72
N TYR A 61 9.91 -4.58 8.52
CA TYR A 61 9.34 -5.91 8.34
C TYR A 61 10.39 -7.01 8.11
N ASP A 62 11.67 -6.66 8.05
CA ASP A 62 12.77 -7.57 7.74
C ASP A 62 12.51 -8.34 6.43
N VAL A 63 12.23 -7.58 5.37
CA VAL A 63 11.92 -8.14 4.04
C VAL A 63 13.22 -8.45 3.29
N PRO A 64 13.33 -9.61 2.62
CA PRO A 64 14.45 -9.87 1.72
C PRO A 64 14.59 -8.77 0.66
N HIS A 65 15.82 -8.30 0.46
CA HIS A 65 16.12 -7.23 -0.49
C HIS A 65 17.45 -7.46 -1.20
N GLU A 66 17.62 -6.82 -2.35
CA GLU A 66 18.81 -6.85 -3.18
C GLU A 66 19.68 -5.62 -2.91
N GLU A 67 20.92 -5.66 -3.39
CA GLU A 67 21.87 -4.55 -3.24
C GLU A 67 21.45 -3.30 -4.03
N THR A 68 20.77 -3.48 -5.17
CA THR A 68 20.42 -2.39 -6.07
C THR A 68 19.01 -2.50 -6.63
N TYR A 69 18.40 -1.35 -6.90
CA TYR A 69 17.07 -1.22 -7.49
C TYR A 69 17.07 -0.12 -8.57
N VAL A 70 16.16 -0.24 -9.55
CA VAL A 70 15.95 0.80 -10.57
C VAL A 70 15.64 2.16 -9.93
N ASP A 71 14.74 2.16 -8.94
CA ASP A 71 14.39 3.34 -8.14
C ASP A 71 13.73 2.92 -6.81
N ALA A 72 13.26 3.91 -6.05
CA ALA A 72 12.53 3.71 -4.81
C ALA A 72 11.20 2.96 -5.04
N CYS A 73 10.50 3.22 -6.13
CA CYS A 73 9.22 2.57 -6.42
C CYS A 73 9.39 1.08 -6.71
N HIS A 74 10.49 0.69 -7.37
CA HIS A 74 10.86 -0.70 -7.62
C HIS A 74 11.09 -1.45 -6.30
N LEU A 75 11.89 -0.91 -5.38
CA LEU A 75 12.06 -1.47 -4.04
C LEU A 75 10.74 -1.55 -3.28
N CYS A 76 9.95 -0.47 -3.31
CA CYS A 76 8.65 -0.41 -2.65
C CYS A 76 7.69 -1.48 -3.16
N TYR A 77 7.65 -1.70 -4.48
CA TYR A 77 6.82 -2.74 -5.09
C TYR A 77 7.24 -4.13 -4.62
N LEU A 78 8.53 -4.47 -4.71
CA LEU A 78 9.02 -5.80 -4.33
C LEU A 78 8.84 -6.07 -2.84
N ALA A 79 9.12 -5.08 -1.98
CA ALA A 79 8.89 -5.19 -0.55
C ALA A 79 7.41 -5.45 -0.24
N ARG A 80 6.50 -4.69 -0.86
CA ARG A 80 5.05 -4.89 -0.68
C ARG A 80 4.59 -6.24 -1.22
N ALA A 81 5.12 -6.72 -2.34
CA ALA A 81 4.75 -8.02 -2.90
C ALA A 81 5.00 -9.15 -1.90
N VAL A 82 6.13 -9.13 -1.20
CA VAL A 82 6.43 -10.10 -0.12
C VAL A 82 5.51 -9.90 1.09
N LEU A 83 5.17 -8.65 1.43
CA LEU A 83 4.34 -8.34 2.59
C LEU A 83 2.86 -8.68 2.44
N ARG A 84 2.40 -9.08 1.24
CA ARG A 84 0.97 -9.36 1.01
C ARG A 84 0.40 -10.44 1.90
N GLU A 85 1.18 -11.46 2.22
CA GLU A 85 0.73 -12.53 3.14
C GLU A 85 0.64 -12.04 4.60
N ARG A 86 1.31 -10.94 4.94
CA ARG A 86 1.44 -10.43 6.30
C ARG A 86 0.47 -9.28 6.61
N VAL A 87 0.17 -8.44 5.62
CA VAL A 87 -0.77 -7.30 5.71
C VAL A 87 -1.68 -7.23 4.48
N PRO A 88 -2.43 -8.30 4.16
CA PRO A 88 -3.27 -8.38 2.96
C PRO A 88 -4.39 -7.33 2.92
N GLU A 89 -4.81 -6.82 4.08
CA GLU A 89 -5.93 -5.89 4.23
C GLU A 89 -5.69 -4.52 3.57
N VAL A 90 -4.42 -4.12 3.40
CA VAL A 90 -4.05 -2.85 2.76
C VAL A 90 -3.20 -3.02 1.50
N LEU A 91 -2.88 -4.27 1.11
CA LEU A 91 -2.05 -4.58 -0.05
C LEU A 91 -2.84 -5.38 -1.09
N GLY A 92 -3.52 -4.65 -1.97
CA GLY A 92 -4.34 -5.25 -3.01
C GLY A 92 -4.84 -4.25 -4.06
N PRO A 93 -5.69 -4.71 -4.99
CA PRO A 93 -6.07 -6.12 -5.17
C PRO A 93 -4.92 -6.93 -5.80
N GLY A 94 -5.06 -8.25 -5.89
CA GLY A 94 -4.01 -9.15 -6.37
C GLY A 94 -3.46 -8.81 -7.75
N GLN A 95 -4.30 -8.24 -8.63
CA GLN A 95 -3.88 -7.83 -9.97
C GLN A 95 -2.80 -6.73 -9.95
N MET A 96 -2.72 -5.93 -8.88
CA MET A 96 -1.64 -4.94 -8.73
C MET A 96 -0.27 -5.57 -8.49
N TYR A 97 -0.24 -6.87 -8.27
CA TYR A 97 0.94 -7.68 -7.95
C TYR A 97 1.09 -8.89 -8.89
N GLY A 98 0.35 -8.91 -10.01
CA GLY A 98 0.44 -9.96 -11.02
C GLY A 98 -0.31 -11.24 -10.69
N GLU A 99 -1.26 -11.23 -9.76
CA GLU A 99 -2.16 -12.37 -9.56
C GLU A 99 -3.35 -12.33 -10.52
N ASP A 100 -3.79 -13.51 -10.96
CA ASP A 100 -4.88 -13.67 -11.93
C ASP A 100 -6.29 -13.57 -11.31
N ASN A 101 -6.41 -13.49 -9.99
CA ASN A 101 -7.69 -13.52 -9.28
C ASN A 101 -8.12 -12.11 -8.84
N ALA A 102 -9.37 -11.76 -9.19
CA ALA A 102 -10.12 -10.65 -8.61
C ALA A 102 -10.80 -11.07 -7.30
#